data_AF-A0A7C4HSJ5-F1
#
_entry.id   AF-A0A7C4HSJ5-F1
#
_cell.length_a   1.000
_cell.length_b   1.000
_cell.length_c   1.000
_cell.angle_alpha   90.00
_cell.angle_beta   90.00
_cell.angle_gamma   90.00
#
_symmetry.space_group_name_H-M   'P 1'
#
loop_
_entity.id
_entity.type
_entity.pdbx_description
1 polymer ?
#
loop_
_entity_poly.entity_id
_entity_poly.type
_entity_poly.pdbx_seq_one_letter_code
_entity_poly.pdbx_strand_id
1 'polypeptide(L)'
;MTRRARRPNIGAMEFSTLDTLFNLALFVFWFRIWTPGNEGFLLNPYLAPLGGLADSALNFVTPVFGRVPRRWAAAAVLVALLVLRGLALPVERMAWVLGLGFQIREAAGGGLAAPLAFSGLSFALFLFKLWTLSLLYVPPRGGPAASLAHSALYYAARPFTDVWGALRPLVWLAFGMGAGWLLLAHGREPAALPLPLLRVRMAPVSSDPPALLPLKLALGALSGGVEAVGVAAQLMVWLILASWVFQLLGLGGAVVHCREWLSLLLGPMRRWSVRLGPLELAPALALLVLLLAQVLLQGLLLETYLRLP
;
A
#
# COMPACT_ATOMS: atom_id res chain seq x y z
N MET A 1 28.31 -14.53 33.98
CA MET A 1 28.33 -13.97 32.61
C MET A 1 26.92 -13.91 32.05
N THR A 2 26.22 -12.82 32.34
CA THR A 2 24.84 -12.57 31.88
C THR A 2 24.88 -11.99 30.47
N ARG A 3 24.53 -12.80 29.46
CA ARG A 3 24.27 -12.32 28.09
C ARG A 3 23.11 -11.32 28.16
N ARG A 4 23.42 -10.02 28.20
CA ARG A 4 22.45 -8.96 27.87
C ARG A 4 22.00 -9.23 26.43
N ALA A 5 20.80 -9.78 26.28
CA ALA A 5 20.10 -9.81 25.02
C ALA A 5 20.05 -8.37 24.49
N ARG A 6 20.77 -8.11 23.40
CA ARG A 6 20.62 -6.88 22.62
C ARG A 6 19.15 -6.80 22.25
N ARG A 7 18.39 -5.91 22.89
CA ARG A 7 17.06 -5.55 22.41
C ARG A 7 17.26 -5.01 20.99
N PRO A 8 16.73 -5.64 19.94
CA PRO A 8 16.74 -5.00 18.64
C PRO A 8 15.85 -3.76 18.77
N ASN A 9 16.40 -2.59 18.44
CA ASN A 9 15.64 -1.38 18.20
C ASN A 9 14.77 -1.65 16.96
N ILE A 10 13.61 -2.27 17.17
CA ILE A 10 12.61 -2.46 16.13
C ILE A 10 11.62 -1.32 16.34
N GLY A 11 11.91 -0.20 15.69
CA GLY A 11 10.90 0.81 15.47
C GLY A 11 9.71 0.13 14.81
N ALA A 12 8.55 0.23 15.43
CA ALA A 12 7.29 -0.08 14.79
C ALA A 12 7.09 0.94 13.65
N MET A 13 7.70 0.67 12.50
CA MET A 13 7.35 1.28 11.23
C MET A 13 6.64 0.20 10.41
N GLU A 14 5.42 0.53 10.00
CA GLU A 14 4.43 -0.32 9.32
C GLU A 14 4.90 -1.01 8.03
N PHE A 15 6.10 -0.73 7.52
CA PHE A 15 6.82 -1.55 6.56
C PHE A 15 8.30 -1.21 6.78
N SER A 16 9.19 -2.20 6.92
CA SER A 16 10.63 -1.88 6.91
C SER A 16 11.00 -1.23 5.58
N THR A 17 11.94 -0.28 5.53
CA THR A 17 12.36 0.37 4.28
C THR A 17 12.70 -0.64 3.18
N LEU A 18 13.29 -1.78 3.57
CA LEU A 18 13.59 -2.89 2.68
C LEU A 18 12.32 -3.57 2.12
N ASP A 19 11.29 -3.73 2.94
CA ASP A 19 9.99 -4.27 2.52
C ASP A 19 9.34 -3.36 1.47
N THR A 20 9.31 -2.06 1.72
CA THR A 20 8.79 -1.08 0.77
C THR A 20 9.55 -1.09 -0.55
N LEU A 21 10.89 -1.11 -0.50
CA LEU A 21 11.72 -1.20 -1.71
C LEU A 21 11.46 -2.49 -2.50
N PHE A 22 11.29 -3.62 -1.80
CA PHE A 22 10.99 -4.89 -2.45
C PHE A 22 9.60 -4.88 -3.09
N ASN A 23 8.59 -4.35 -2.38
CA ASN A 23 7.23 -4.22 -2.92
C ASN A 23 7.19 -3.25 -4.12
N LEU A 24 8.01 -2.20 -4.12
CA LEU A 24 8.20 -1.34 -5.29
C LEU A 24 8.84 -2.09 -6.47
N ALA A 25 9.84 -2.94 -6.21
CA ALA A 25 10.44 -3.77 -7.27
C ALA A 25 9.42 -4.77 -7.86
N LEU A 26 8.64 -5.45 -7.01
CA LEU A 26 7.53 -6.30 -7.46
C LEU A 26 6.49 -5.50 -8.24
N PHE A 27 6.20 -4.27 -7.79
CA PHE A 27 5.22 -3.39 -8.41
C PHE A 27 5.60 -3.01 -9.85
N VAL A 28 6.90 -2.85 -10.16
CA VAL A 28 7.37 -2.60 -11.54
C VAL A 28 6.92 -3.71 -12.50
N PHE A 29 7.03 -4.97 -12.08
CA PHE A 29 6.57 -6.12 -12.88
C PHE A 29 5.05 -6.24 -12.88
N TRP A 30 4.40 -6.02 -11.73
CA TRP A 30 2.94 -6.00 -11.63
C TRP A 30 2.32 -4.99 -12.59
N PHE A 31 2.86 -3.76 -12.60
CA PHE A 31 2.47 -2.72 -13.53
C PHE A 31 2.55 -3.27 -14.97
N ARG A 32 3.71 -3.79 -15.37
CA ARG A 32 3.92 -4.31 -16.73
C ARG A 32 2.98 -5.45 -17.12
N ILE A 33 2.56 -6.30 -16.17
CA ILE A 33 1.59 -7.38 -16.41
C ILE A 33 0.23 -6.80 -16.86
N TRP A 34 -0.18 -5.68 -16.28
CA TRP A 34 -1.49 -5.07 -16.51
C TRP A 34 -1.48 -3.88 -17.48
N THR A 35 -0.28 -3.39 -17.84
CA THR A 35 -0.06 -2.39 -18.89
C THR A 35 0.94 -2.93 -19.94
N PRO A 36 0.51 -3.88 -20.80
CA PRO A 36 1.38 -4.49 -21.81
C PRO A 36 1.68 -3.57 -23.02
N GLY A 37 0.87 -2.54 -23.26
CA GLY A 37 1.07 -1.56 -24.35
C GLY A 37 1.83 -0.30 -23.92
N ASN A 38 2.34 0.44 -24.90
CA ASN A 38 2.89 1.80 -24.72
C ASN A 38 1.82 2.89 -24.78
N GLU A 39 0.54 2.51 -24.85
CA GLU A 39 -0.60 3.40 -25.06
C GLU A 39 -0.73 4.38 -23.87
N GLY A 40 -0.37 5.65 -24.10
CA GLY A 40 -0.52 6.75 -23.15
C GLY A 40 0.58 6.92 -22.09
N PHE A 41 1.49 5.95 -21.92
CA PHE A 41 2.54 6.00 -20.88
C PHE A 41 3.78 6.80 -21.28
N LEU A 42 4.13 6.79 -22.58
CA LEU A 42 5.31 7.50 -23.08
C LEU A 42 5.23 9.02 -22.84
N LEU A 43 4.02 9.55 -22.78
CA LEU A 43 3.76 10.97 -22.54
C LEU A 43 3.59 11.31 -21.06
N ASN A 44 3.44 10.30 -20.18
CA ASN A 44 3.32 10.53 -18.74
C ASN A 44 4.69 10.36 -18.05
N PRO A 45 5.29 11.45 -17.54
CA PRO A 45 6.63 11.41 -16.94
C PRO A 45 6.70 10.55 -15.67
N TYR A 46 5.56 10.25 -15.02
CA TYR A 46 5.52 9.40 -13.84
C TYR A 46 5.53 7.91 -14.18
N LEU A 47 5.02 7.53 -15.36
CA LEU A 47 4.85 6.13 -15.77
C LEU A 47 5.97 5.66 -16.70
N ALA A 48 6.56 6.57 -17.49
CA ALA A 48 7.65 6.24 -18.39
C ALA A 48 8.87 5.60 -17.68
N PRO A 49 9.33 6.08 -16.50
CA PRO A 49 10.42 5.42 -15.77
C PRO A 49 10.04 4.02 -15.29
N LEU A 50 8.81 3.82 -14.82
CA LEU A 50 8.33 2.50 -14.38
C LEU A 50 8.31 1.49 -15.53
N GLY A 51 7.79 1.90 -16.69
CA GLY A 51 7.80 1.08 -17.90
C GLY A 51 9.22 0.77 -18.39
N GLY A 52 10.10 1.78 -18.41
CA GLY A 52 11.50 1.63 -18.81
C GLY A 52 12.30 0.70 -17.91
N LEU A 53 12.09 0.76 -16.58
CA LEU A 53 12.71 -0.15 -15.62
C LEU A 53 12.23 -1.59 -15.84
N ALA A 54 10.92 -1.79 -16.03
CA ALA A 54 10.35 -3.12 -16.31
C ALA A 54 10.92 -3.71 -17.61
N ASP A 55 10.90 -2.94 -18.70
CA ASP A 55 11.40 -3.39 -19.99
C ASP A 55 12.91 -3.68 -19.96
N SER A 56 13.70 -2.87 -19.24
CA SER A 56 15.14 -3.10 -19.07
C SER A 56 15.41 -4.41 -18.32
N ALA A 57 14.70 -4.65 -17.22
CA ALA A 57 14.80 -5.89 -16.47
C ALA A 57 14.35 -7.11 -17.29
N LEU A 58 13.25 -6.99 -18.05
CA LEU A 58 12.76 -8.07 -18.91
C LEU A 58 13.70 -8.36 -20.07
N ASN A 59 14.34 -7.35 -20.66
CA ASN A 59 15.36 -7.54 -21.70
C ASN A 59 16.56 -8.33 -21.15
N PHE A 60 16.96 -8.09 -19.91
CA PHE A 60 18.02 -8.87 -19.26
C PHE A 60 17.67 -10.35 -19.08
N VAL A 61 16.41 -10.67 -18.75
CA VAL A 61 15.95 -12.06 -18.55
C VAL A 61 15.40 -12.70 -19.84
N THR A 62 15.33 -11.95 -20.94
CA THR A 62 14.86 -12.45 -22.25
C THR A 62 15.57 -13.72 -22.73
N PRO A 63 16.89 -13.91 -22.52
CA PRO A 63 17.56 -15.16 -22.90
C PRO A 63 16.96 -16.41 -22.25
N VAL A 64 16.36 -16.28 -21.06
CA VAL A 64 15.73 -17.39 -20.32
C VAL A 64 14.32 -17.68 -20.82
N PHE A 65 13.56 -16.65 -21.18
CA PHE A 65 12.15 -16.76 -21.57
C PHE A 65 11.91 -16.93 -23.07
N GLY A 66 12.94 -16.78 -23.92
CA GLY A 66 12.84 -16.99 -25.36
C GLY A 66 11.75 -16.14 -26.01
N ARG A 67 10.75 -16.79 -26.63
CA ARG A 67 9.64 -16.14 -27.37
C ARG A 67 8.37 -15.90 -26.54
N VAL A 68 8.43 -16.02 -25.22
CA VAL A 68 7.25 -15.81 -24.35
C VAL A 68 6.81 -14.33 -24.39
N PRO A 69 5.50 -14.03 -24.46
CA PRO A 69 5.02 -12.65 -24.39
C PRO A 69 5.52 -11.94 -23.11
N ARG A 70 5.96 -10.68 -23.23
CA ARG A 70 6.53 -9.90 -22.12
C ARG A 70 5.68 -9.90 -20.85
N ARG A 71 4.36 -9.92 -20.98
CA ARG A 71 3.40 -10.01 -19.87
C ARG A 71 3.64 -11.27 -19.02
N TRP A 72 3.83 -12.42 -19.66
CA TRP A 72 4.04 -13.69 -18.98
C TRP A 72 5.45 -13.81 -18.42
N ALA A 73 6.45 -13.25 -19.10
CA ALA A 73 7.80 -13.12 -18.55
C ALA A 73 7.79 -12.25 -17.26
N ALA A 74 7.07 -11.13 -17.26
CA ALA A 74 6.89 -10.29 -16.07
C ALA A 74 6.19 -11.03 -14.92
N ALA A 75 5.15 -11.81 -15.24
CA ALA A 75 4.48 -12.65 -14.25
C ALA A 75 5.42 -13.71 -13.65
N ALA A 76 6.21 -14.38 -14.49
CA ALA A 76 7.19 -15.37 -14.04
C ALA A 76 8.27 -14.74 -13.14
N VAL A 77 8.80 -13.57 -13.52
CA VAL A 77 9.78 -12.83 -12.69
C VAL A 77 9.16 -12.40 -11.37
N LEU A 78 7.92 -11.87 -11.38
CA LEU A 78 7.21 -11.48 -10.16
C LEU A 78 7.03 -12.67 -9.21
N VAL A 79 6.60 -13.82 -9.72
CA VAL A 79 6.46 -15.06 -8.92
C VAL A 79 7.82 -15.52 -8.40
N ALA A 80 8.86 -15.51 -9.23
CA ALA A 80 10.21 -15.89 -8.82
C ALA A 80 10.75 -14.99 -7.70
N LEU A 81 10.52 -13.67 -7.78
CA LEU A 81 10.91 -12.72 -6.74
C LEU A 81 10.13 -12.94 -5.43
N LEU A 82 8.82 -13.20 -5.51
CA LEU A 82 8.01 -13.53 -4.34
C LEU A 82 8.51 -14.81 -3.64
N VAL A 83 8.79 -15.86 -4.42
CA VAL A 83 9.34 -17.12 -3.90
C VAL A 83 10.72 -16.89 -3.30
N LEU A 84 11.63 -16.24 -4.03
CA LEU A 84 12.99 -15.97 -3.55
C LEU A 84 12.98 -15.17 -2.25
N ARG A 85 12.11 -14.16 -2.13
CA ARG A 85 11.95 -13.40 -0.89
C ARG A 85 11.46 -14.26 0.26
N GLY A 86 10.46 -15.11 0.03
CA GLY A 86 9.95 -16.02 1.06
C GLY A 86 11.03 -17.01 1.53
N LEU A 87 11.87 -17.49 0.61
CA LEU A 87 12.98 -18.40 0.92
C LEU A 87 14.17 -17.70 1.59
N ALA A 88 14.45 -16.44 1.20
CA ALA A 88 15.62 -15.70 1.67
C ALA A 88 15.47 -15.12 3.08
N LEU A 89 14.25 -14.94 3.58
CA LEU A 89 13.98 -14.43 4.91
C LEU A 89 13.87 -15.59 5.91
N PRO A 90 14.88 -15.84 6.77
CA PRO A 90 14.78 -16.88 7.79
C PRO A 90 13.76 -16.46 8.86
N VAL A 91 12.55 -17.03 8.77
CA VAL A 91 11.45 -16.81 9.74
C VAL A 91 11.88 -17.15 11.18
N GLU A 92 12.87 -18.03 11.34
CA GLU A 92 13.40 -18.43 12.65
C GLU A 92 14.23 -17.33 13.34
N ARG A 93 14.70 -16.30 12.60
CA ARG A 93 15.59 -15.26 13.14
C ARG A 93 15.02 -13.85 13.06
N MET A 94 13.98 -13.63 12.26
CA MET A 94 13.32 -12.34 12.11
C MET A 94 11.81 -12.51 12.26
N ALA A 95 11.24 -11.86 13.28
CA ALA A 95 9.79 -11.73 13.46
C ALA A 95 9.23 -10.87 12.30
N TRP A 96 8.86 -11.51 11.19
CA TRP A 96 8.21 -10.83 10.08
C TRP A 96 6.74 -10.58 10.46
N VAL A 97 6.45 -9.34 10.84
CA VAL A 97 5.12 -8.90 11.25
C VAL A 97 4.45 -8.16 10.11
N LEU A 98 3.20 -8.51 9.81
CA LEU A 98 2.33 -7.82 8.88
C LEU A 98 1.05 -7.40 9.60
N GLY A 99 0.49 -6.26 9.16
CA GLY A 99 -0.72 -5.69 9.73
C GLY A 99 -1.72 -5.30 8.64
N LEU A 100 -2.99 -5.61 8.89
CA LEU A 100 -4.14 -5.10 8.15
C LEU A 100 -5.16 -4.59 9.18
N GLY A 101 -5.15 -3.28 9.44
CA GLY A 101 -6.03 -2.68 10.44
C GLY A 101 -5.80 -3.25 11.83
N PHE A 102 -6.81 -3.92 12.37
CA PHE A 102 -6.76 -4.54 13.71
C PHE A 102 -6.07 -5.91 13.72
N GLN A 103 -5.82 -6.51 12.54
CA GLN A 103 -5.22 -7.83 12.43
C GLN A 103 -3.73 -7.69 12.23
N ILE A 104 -2.95 -7.97 13.26
CA ILE A 104 -1.49 -7.94 13.21
C ILE A 104 -0.98 -9.33 13.53
N ARG A 105 -0.21 -9.90 12.62
CA ARG A 105 0.26 -11.27 12.71
C ARG A 105 1.73 -11.36 12.40
N GLU A 106 2.42 -12.23 13.11
CA GLU A 106 3.80 -12.61 12.84
C GLU A 106 3.79 -13.89 12.02
N ALA A 107 4.73 -14.05 11.09
CA ALA A 107 4.87 -15.29 10.33
C ALA A 107 5.01 -16.49 11.29
N ALA A 108 4.20 -17.53 11.07
CA ALA A 108 4.33 -18.77 11.81
C ALA A 108 5.67 -19.45 11.46
N GLY A 109 6.44 -19.85 12.48
CA GLY A 109 7.65 -20.66 12.28
C GLY A 109 7.30 -22.12 11.97
N GLY A 110 8.25 -22.87 11.39
CA GLY A 110 8.14 -24.34 11.25
C GLY A 110 7.82 -24.87 9.85
N GLY A 111 7.93 -24.07 8.78
CA GLY A 111 7.79 -24.54 7.40
C GLY A 111 7.95 -23.44 6.35
N LEU A 112 7.93 -23.81 5.05
CA LEU A 112 8.08 -22.85 3.94
C LEU A 112 6.78 -22.12 3.57
N ALA A 113 5.62 -22.67 3.93
CA ALA A 113 4.32 -22.12 3.53
C ALA A 113 4.06 -20.73 4.12
N ALA A 114 4.32 -20.52 5.41
CA ALA A 114 4.13 -19.24 6.07
C ALA A 114 5.03 -18.11 5.50
N PRO A 115 6.36 -18.29 5.34
CA PRO A 115 7.20 -17.27 4.68
C PRO A 115 6.78 -16.95 3.25
N LEU A 116 6.39 -17.94 2.45
CA LEU A 116 5.91 -17.72 1.08
C LEU A 116 4.58 -16.96 1.08
N ALA A 117 3.64 -17.33 1.96
CA ALA A 117 2.38 -16.62 2.13
C ALA A 117 2.60 -15.18 2.60
N PHE A 118 3.51 -14.94 3.54
CA PHE A 118 3.85 -13.59 4.03
C PHE A 118 4.53 -12.73 2.96
N SER A 119 5.32 -13.33 2.08
CA SER A 119 5.88 -12.66 0.90
C SER A 119 4.78 -12.17 -0.05
N GLY A 120 3.85 -13.06 -0.40
CA GLY A 120 2.68 -12.71 -1.21
C GLY A 120 1.76 -11.69 -0.52
N LEU A 121 1.51 -11.88 0.79
CA LEU A 121 0.67 -11.01 1.60
C LEU A 121 1.24 -9.61 1.74
N SER A 122 2.56 -9.44 1.95
CA SER A 122 3.16 -8.11 2.01
C SER A 122 2.91 -7.33 0.72
N PHE A 123 3.11 -7.98 -0.42
CA PHE A 123 2.81 -7.36 -1.71
C PHE A 123 1.30 -7.13 -1.93
N ALA A 124 0.45 -8.05 -1.49
CA ALA A 124 -1.00 -7.88 -1.54
C ALA A 124 -1.46 -6.69 -0.69
N LEU A 125 -0.94 -6.52 0.52
CA LEU A 125 -1.25 -5.38 1.40
C LEU A 125 -0.74 -4.06 0.79
N PHE A 126 0.42 -4.08 0.14
CA PHE A 126 0.89 -2.94 -0.65
C PHE A 126 -0.10 -2.56 -1.77
N LEU A 127 -0.55 -3.54 -2.56
CA LEU A 127 -1.58 -3.33 -3.59
C LEU A 127 -2.90 -2.87 -3.00
N PHE A 128 -3.32 -3.41 -1.86
CA PHE A 128 -4.54 -3.01 -1.16
C PHE A 128 -4.50 -1.52 -0.76
N LYS A 129 -3.38 -1.04 -0.21
CA LYS A 129 -3.20 0.39 0.10
C LYS A 129 -3.25 1.24 -1.18
N LEU A 130 -2.57 0.82 -2.25
CA LEU A 130 -2.62 1.51 -3.55
C LEU A 130 -4.04 1.55 -4.15
N TRP A 131 -4.78 0.44 -4.10
CA TRP A 131 -6.15 0.35 -4.56
C TRP A 131 -7.10 1.19 -3.71
N THR A 132 -6.83 1.31 -2.41
CA THR A 132 -7.57 2.24 -1.53
C THR A 132 -7.38 3.68 -2.00
N LEU A 133 -6.14 4.10 -2.28
CA LEU A 133 -5.88 5.45 -2.82
C LEU A 133 -6.58 5.64 -4.16
N SER A 134 -6.55 4.64 -5.04
CA SER A 134 -7.29 4.70 -6.30
C SER A 134 -8.79 4.78 -6.09
N LEU A 135 -9.36 4.07 -5.11
CA LEU A 135 -10.80 4.11 -4.83
C LEU A 135 -11.23 5.51 -4.36
N LEU A 136 -10.38 6.19 -3.59
CA LEU A 136 -10.66 7.53 -3.06
C LEU A 136 -10.49 8.63 -4.12
N TYR A 137 -9.46 8.55 -4.97
CA TYR A 137 -9.06 9.65 -5.85
C TYR A 137 -9.36 9.44 -7.34
N VAL A 138 -9.70 8.21 -7.76
CA VAL A 138 -10.06 7.89 -9.15
C VAL A 138 -11.58 7.67 -9.26
N PRO A 139 -12.31 8.51 -9.99
CA PRO A 139 -13.76 8.44 -10.03
C PRO A 139 -14.24 7.13 -10.70
N PRO A 140 -15.45 6.65 -10.34
CA PRO A 140 -15.99 5.38 -10.85
C PRO A 140 -16.25 5.36 -12.37
N ARG A 141 -16.45 6.55 -12.98
CA ARG A 141 -16.81 6.73 -14.39
C ARG A 141 -15.74 7.50 -15.20
N GLY A 142 -14.54 7.71 -14.64
CA GLY A 142 -13.48 8.44 -15.33
C GLY A 142 -12.52 7.52 -16.07
N GLY A 143 -12.30 7.78 -17.36
CA GLY A 143 -11.10 7.35 -18.05
C GLY A 143 -9.87 8.17 -17.63
N PRO A 144 -8.68 7.92 -18.20
CA PRO A 144 -7.39 8.47 -17.73
C PRO A 144 -7.16 10.00 -17.86
N ALA A 145 -8.18 10.88 -17.92
CA ALA A 145 -8.01 12.20 -18.54
C ALA A 145 -8.22 13.47 -17.67
N ALA A 146 -7.96 13.45 -16.35
CA ALA A 146 -8.02 14.69 -15.55
C ALA A 146 -6.65 15.40 -15.33
N SER A 147 -5.57 14.63 -15.18
CA SER A 147 -4.18 15.10 -15.04
C SER A 147 -3.18 13.95 -15.26
N LEU A 148 -1.89 14.25 -15.36
CA LEU A 148 -0.82 13.24 -15.45
C LEU A 148 -0.71 12.45 -14.13
N ALA A 149 -0.87 13.10 -12.98
CA ALA A 149 -0.93 12.39 -11.68
C ALA A 149 -2.16 11.46 -11.59
N HIS A 150 -3.30 11.91 -12.12
CA HIS A 150 -4.52 11.10 -12.16
C HIS A 150 -4.36 9.85 -13.04
N SER A 151 -3.84 10.01 -14.25
CA SER A 151 -3.54 8.87 -15.13
C SER A 151 -2.49 7.95 -14.53
N ALA A 152 -1.48 8.51 -13.84
CA ALA A 152 -0.48 7.71 -13.12
C ALA A 152 -1.13 6.79 -12.09
N LEU A 153 -2.00 7.32 -11.22
CA LEU A 153 -2.72 6.51 -10.24
C LEU A 153 -3.68 5.52 -10.90
N TYR A 154 -4.41 5.93 -11.94
CA TYR A 154 -5.34 5.07 -12.68
C TYR A 154 -4.64 3.82 -13.21
N TYR A 155 -3.49 3.98 -13.87
CA TYR A 155 -2.77 2.86 -14.45
C TYR A 155 -1.95 2.07 -13.42
N ALA A 156 -1.40 2.74 -12.41
CA ALA A 156 -0.69 2.10 -11.30
C ALA A 156 -1.61 1.12 -10.55
N ALA A 157 -2.88 1.46 -10.37
CA ALA A 157 -3.83 0.64 -9.64
C ALA A 157 -4.47 -0.48 -10.49
N ARG A 158 -4.08 -0.69 -11.75
CA ARG A 158 -4.62 -1.82 -12.53
C ARG A 158 -4.29 -3.17 -11.87
N PRO A 159 -5.19 -4.16 -11.99
CA PRO A 159 -6.44 -4.16 -12.77
C PRO A 159 -7.65 -3.57 -12.03
N PHE A 160 -7.49 -3.11 -10.79
CA PHE A 160 -8.60 -2.66 -9.95
C PHE A 160 -9.39 -1.51 -10.58
N THR A 161 -8.72 -0.62 -11.30
CA THR A 161 -9.35 0.49 -12.04
C THR A 161 -10.11 0.05 -13.28
N ASP A 162 -9.85 -1.14 -13.82
CA ASP A 162 -10.61 -1.68 -14.95
C ASP A 162 -11.92 -2.35 -14.50
N VAL A 163 -12.07 -2.63 -13.19
CA VAL A 163 -13.34 -3.10 -12.60
C VAL A 163 -14.41 -2.01 -12.74
N TRP A 164 -15.64 -2.43 -13.03
CA TRP A 164 -16.79 -1.54 -13.11
C TRP A 164 -16.91 -0.70 -11.83
N GLY A 165 -17.03 0.62 -11.98
CA GLY A 165 -16.89 1.57 -10.88
C GLY A 165 -17.75 1.28 -9.65
N ALA A 166 -18.98 0.76 -9.83
CA ALA A 166 -19.87 0.40 -8.73
C ALA A 166 -19.43 -0.85 -7.95
N LEU A 167 -18.69 -1.76 -8.59
CA LEU A 167 -18.17 -3.00 -7.99
C LEU A 167 -16.81 -2.79 -7.30
N ARG A 168 -16.10 -1.68 -7.57
CA ARG A 168 -14.78 -1.41 -6.99
C ARG A 168 -14.77 -1.49 -5.46
N PRO A 169 -15.71 -0.89 -4.70
CA PRO A 169 -15.73 -1.02 -3.24
C PRO A 169 -15.89 -2.47 -2.78
N LEU A 170 -16.68 -3.27 -3.49
CA LEU A 170 -16.92 -4.67 -3.17
C LEU A 170 -15.68 -5.54 -3.45
N VAL A 171 -15.04 -5.35 -4.61
CA VAL A 171 -13.79 -6.04 -4.95
C VAL A 171 -12.68 -5.67 -3.97
N TRP A 172 -12.59 -4.39 -3.60
CA TRP A 172 -11.65 -3.91 -2.60
C TRP A 172 -11.88 -4.57 -1.24
N LEU A 173 -13.13 -4.62 -0.77
CA LEU A 173 -13.48 -5.23 0.50
C LEU A 173 -13.18 -6.74 0.49
N ALA A 174 -13.59 -7.44 -0.58
CA ALA A 174 -13.33 -8.87 -0.74
C ALA A 174 -11.82 -9.18 -0.77
N PHE A 175 -11.02 -8.35 -1.43
CA PHE A 175 -9.56 -8.47 -1.45
C PHE A 175 -8.97 -8.29 -0.06
N GLY A 176 -9.41 -7.26 0.68
CA GLY A 176 -8.98 -7.03 2.06
C GLY A 176 -9.37 -8.17 3.00
N MET A 177 -10.60 -8.69 2.89
CA MET A 177 -11.05 -9.85 3.67
C MET A 177 -10.24 -11.10 3.37
N GLY A 178 -9.93 -11.37 2.08
CA GLY A 178 -9.08 -12.48 1.67
C GLY A 178 -7.65 -12.36 2.20
N ALA A 179 -7.06 -11.16 2.15
CA ALA A 179 -5.75 -10.88 2.74
C ALA A 179 -5.76 -11.07 4.26
N GLY A 180 -6.80 -10.59 4.94
CA GLY A 180 -7.02 -10.82 6.38
C GLY A 180 -7.15 -12.31 6.72
N TRP A 181 -7.91 -13.07 5.94
CA TRP A 181 -8.04 -14.52 6.12
C TRP A 181 -6.70 -15.24 5.97
N LEU A 182 -5.92 -14.92 4.94
CA LEU A 182 -4.58 -15.49 4.74
C LEU A 182 -3.60 -15.09 5.85
N LEU A 183 -3.68 -13.86 6.38
CA LEU A 183 -2.92 -13.42 7.55
C LEU A 183 -3.27 -14.27 8.79
N LEU A 184 -4.54 -14.59 8.99
CA LEU A 184 -4.98 -15.46 10.09
C LEU A 184 -4.55 -16.93 9.89
N ALA A 185 -4.60 -17.43 8.66
CA ALA A 185 -4.28 -18.83 8.34
C ALA A 185 -2.79 -19.15 8.44
N HIS A 186 -1.92 -18.20 8.12
CA HIS A 186 -0.46 -18.40 8.08
C HIS A 186 0.31 -17.63 9.17
N GLY A 187 -0.38 -16.81 9.94
CA GLY A 187 0.19 -15.95 10.96
C GLY A 187 -0.14 -16.40 12.37
N ARG A 188 0.79 -16.17 13.29
CA ARG A 188 0.62 -16.34 14.73
C ARG A 188 0.56 -14.99 15.42
N GLU A 189 0.15 -14.99 16.68
CA GLU A 189 0.20 -13.79 17.51
C GLU A 189 1.66 -13.37 17.74
N PRO A 190 1.99 -12.08 17.58
CA PRO A 190 3.35 -11.61 17.79
C PRO A 190 3.74 -11.74 19.27
N ALA A 191 4.91 -12.33 19.54
CA ALA A 191 5.37 -12.59 20.91
C ALA A 191 5.67 -11.32 21.73
N ALA A 192 5.94 -10.20 21.05
CA ALA A 192 6.20 -8.90 21.69
C ALA A 192 5.58 -7.77 20.86
N LEU A 193 4.55 -7.14 21.40
CA LEU A 193 4.02 -5.89 20.85
C LEU A 193 4.80 -4.70 21.43
N PRO A 194 5.37 -3.83 20.59
CA PRO A 194 6.21 -2.73 21.05
C PRO A 194 5.43 -1.62 21.78
N LEU A 195 4.10 -1.58 21.70
CA LEU A 195 3.28 -0.54 22.34
C LEU A 195 1.98 -1.10 22.98
N PRO A 196 1.52 -0.55 24.12
CA PRO A 196 0.28 -0.97 24.79
C PRO A 196 -0.99 -0.64 23.99
N LEU A 197 -1.01 0.46 23.22
CA LEU A 197 -2.11 0.79 22.30
C LEU A 197 -2.30 -0.25 21.19
N LEU A 198 -1.21 -0.91 20.79
CA LEU A 198 -1.19 -2.03 19.84
C LEU A 198 -1.72 -3.34 20.45
N ARG A 199 -1.71 -3.48 21.78
CA ARG A 199 -2.32 -4.63 22.49
C ARG A 199 -3.84 -4.57 22.49
N VAL A 200 -4.42 -3.37 22.57
CA VAL A 200 -5.89 -3.16 22.50
C VAL A 200 -6.43 -3.54 21.11
N ARG A 201 -5.60 -3.43 20.05
CA ARG A 201 -5.97 -3.80 18.68
C ARG A 201 -6.19 -5.31 18.47
N MET A 202 -5.70 -6.17 19.36
CA MET A 202 -5.76 -7.63 19.18
C MET A 202 -6.70 -8.29 20.18
N ALA A 203 -7.97 -8.41 19.81
CA ALA A 203 -8.78 -9.51 20.33
C ALA A 203 -8.38 -10.79 19.57
N PRO A 204 -8.10 -11.91 20.25
CA PRO A 204 -7.74 -13.16 19.60
C PRO A 204 -8.92 -13.67 18.77
N VAL A 205 -8.82 -13.53 17.44
CA VAL A 205 -9.83 -14.02 16.49
C VAL A 205 -10.07 -15.54 16.61
N SER A 206 -9.13 -16.26 17.23
CA SER A 206 -9.19 -17.72 17.39
C SER A 206 -10.21 -18.21 18.43
N SER A 207 -10.70 -17.35 19.33
CA SER A 207 -11.72 -17.72 20.32
C SER A 207 -13.15 -17.38 19.91
N ASP A 208 -13.32 -16.65 18.80
CA ASP A 208 -14.60 -16.11 18.39
C ASP A 208 -15.45 -17.16 17.64
N PRO A 209 -16.79 -17.08 17.72
CA PRO A 209 -17.65 -17.95 16.95
C PRO A 209 -17.40 -17.77 15.44
N PRO A 210 -17.35 -18.86 14.65
CA PRO A 210 -16.97 -18.82 13.24
C PRO A 210 -17.90 -17.94 12.38
N ALA A 211 -19.13 -17.72 12.83
CA ALA A 211 -20.10 -16.84 12.18
C ALA A 211 -19.70 -15.35 12.18
N LEU A 212 -18.86 -14.91 13.13
CA LEU A 212 -18.42 -13.50 13.24
C LEU A 212 -17.11 -13.22 12.49
N LEU A 213 -16.40 -14.26 12.07
CA LEU A 213 -15.17 -14.14 11.30
C LEU A 213 -15.31 -13.23 10.06
N PRO A 214 -16.32 -13.37 9.17
CA PRO A 214 -16.43 -12.49 8.01
C PRO A 214 -16.61 -11.02 8.40
N LEU A 215 -17.31 -10.73 9.50
CA LEU A 215 -17.51 -9.38 9.98
C LEU A 215 -16.20 -8.79 10.56
N LYS A 216 -15.46 -9.56 11.35
CA LYS A 216 -14.13 -9.15 11.88
C LYS A 216 -13.12 -8.97 10.75
N LEU A 217 -13.18 -9.78 9.69
CA LEU A 217 -12.38 -9.60 8.46
C LEU A 217 -12.77 -8.32 7.71
N ALA A 218 -14.07 -8.04 7.56
CA ALA A 218 -14.55 -6.83 6.91
C ALA A 218 -14.16 -5.57 7.68
N LEU A 219 -14.29 -5.56 9.01
CA LEU A 219 -13.84 -4.46 9.86
C LEU A 219 -12.32 -4.28 9.82
N GLY A 220 -11.55 -5.37 9.78
CA GLY A 220 -10.10 -5.33 9.58
C GLY A 220 -9.71 -4.70 8.25
N ALA A 221 -10.38 -5.08 7.16
CA ALA A 221 -10.19 -4.49 5.84
C ALA A 221 -10.57 -2.99 5.81
N LEU A 222 -11.71 -2.62 6.42
CA LEU A 222 -12.12 -1.22 6.56
C LEU A 222 -11.08 -0.40 7.33
N SER A 223 -10.59 -0.90 8.46
CA SER A 223 -9.53 -0.27 9.24
C SER A 223 -8.24 -0.14 8.43
N GLY A 224 -7.83 -1.19 7.70
CA GLY A 224 -6.68 -1.12 6.79
C GLY A 224 -6.85 -0.08 5.67
N GLY A 225 -8.08 0.13 5.19
CA GLY A 225 -8.41 1.19 4.25
C GLY A 225 -8.22 2.58 4.86
N VAL A 226 -8.68 2.77 6.09
CA VAL A 226 -8.50 4.03 6.81
C VAL A 226 -7.01 4.27 7.12
N GLU A 227 -6.19 3.24 7.32
CA GLU A 227 -4.72 3.40 7.41
C GLU A 227 -4.09 3.92 6.12
N ALA A 228 -4.62 3.54 4.95
CA ALA A 228 -4.15 4.09 3.67
C ALA A 228 -4.41 5.60 3.54
N VAL A 229 -5.42 6.15 4.23
CA VAL A 229 -5.62 7.60 4.35
C VAL A 229 -4.46 8.26 5.10
N GLY A 230 -3.93 7.59 6.13
CA GLY A 230 -2.73 8.05 6.83
C GLY A 230 -1.50 8.06 5.92
N VAL A 231 -1.37 7.08 5.02
CA VAL A 231 -0.32 7.07 4.00
C VAL A 231 -0.48 8.24 3.02
N ALA A 232 -1.72 8.54 2.60
CA ALA A 232 -2.01 9.71 1.77
C ALA A 232 -1.62 11.02 2.49
N ALA A 233 -1.96 11.15 3.77
CA ALA A 233 -1.60 12.29 4.60
C ALA A 233 -0.07 12.45 4.71
N GLN A 234 0.66 11.35 4.93
CA GLN A 234 2.13 11.37 4.97
C GLN A 234 2.72 11.76 3.62
N LEU A 235 2.18 11.26 2.51
CA LEU A 235 2.58 11.66 1.16
C LEU A 235 2.34 13.16 0.93
N MET A 236 1.18 13.69 1.38
CA MET A 236 0.91 15.13 1.31
C MET A 236 1.94 15.95 2.06
N VAL A 237 2.33 15.55 3.28
CA VAL A 237 3.39 16.23 4.05
C VAL A 237 4.69 16.26 3.25
N TRP A 238 5.12 15.12 2.71
CA TRP A 238 6.33 15.05 1.90
C TRP A 238 6.27 15.93 0.65
N LEU A 239 5.12 15.96 -0.04
CA LEU A 239 4.93 16.79 -1.23
C LEU A 239 4.90 18.29 -0.91
N ILE A 240 4.33 18.68 0.24
CA ILE A 240 4.35 20.08 0.72
C ILE A 240 5.79 20.50 1.01
N LEU A 241 6.51 19.70 1.80
CA LEU A 241 7.91 20.00 2.15
C LEU A 241 8.82 20.03 0.91
N ALA A 242 8.69 19.02 0.03
CA ALA A 242 9.45 18.98 -1.22
C ALA A 242 9.12 20.18 -2.11
N SER A 243 7.84 20.56 -2.21
CA SER A 243 7.46 21.75 -2.96
C SER A 243 8.10 23.03 -2.41
N TRP A 244 8.25 23.16 -1.09
CA TRP A 244 8.90 24.34 -0.49
C TRP A 244 10.40 24.34 -0.76
N VAL A 245 11.06 23.19 -0.57
CA VAL A 245 12.50 23.04 -0.86
C VAL A 245 12.79 23.36 -2.33
N PHE A 246 12.00 22.83 -3.27
CA PHE A 246 12.19 23.11 -4.69
C PHE A 246 11.94 24.56 -5.08
N GLN A 247 11.01 25.26 -4.40
CA GLN A 247 10.82 26.70 -4.58
C GLN A 247 12.05 27.49 -4.12
N LEU A 248 12.63 27.13 -2.96
CA LEU A 248 13.85 27.77 -2.44
C LEU A 248 15.07 27.54 -3.35
N LEU A 249 15.15 26.37 -3.99
CA LEU A 249 16.23 26.02 -4.92
C LEU A 249 16.02 26.53 -6.36
N GLY A 250 14.90 27.19 -6.66
CA GLY A 250 14.58 27.66 -8.01
C GLY A 250 14.25 26.56 -9.03
N LEU A 251 13.92 25.34 -8.56
CA LEU A 251 13.62 24.18 -9.41
C LEU A 251 12.14 24.17 -9.84
N GLY A 252 11.75 25.14 -10.67
CA GLY A 252 10.35 25.35 -11.08
C GLY A 252 9.66 24.11 -11.64
N GLY A 253 10.37 23.28 -12.43
CA GLY A 253 9.82 22.03 -12.98
C GLY A 253 9.42 21.00 -11.92
N ALA A 254 10.24 20.83 -10.88
CA ALA A 254 9.95 19.90 -9.79
C ALA A 254 8.75 20.35 -8.93
N VAL A 255 8.57 21.68 -8.77
CA VAL A 255 7.42 22.25 -8.08
C VAL A 255 6.11 21.92 -8.80
N VAL A 256 6.10 21.91 -10.14
CA VAL A 256 4.91 21.54 -10.93
C VAL A 256 4.48 20.12 -10.62
N HIS A 257 5.44 19.18 -10.53
CA HIS A 257 5.15 17.79 -10.18
C HIS A 257 4.54 17.66 -8.78
N CYS A 258 5.11 18.34 -7.78
CA CYS A 258 4.54 18.32 -6.42
C CYS A 258 3.14 18.89 -6.38
N ARG A 259 2.90 20.03 -7.05
CA ARG A 259 1.59 20.68 -7.10
C ARG A 259 0.55 19.83 -7.81
N GLU A 260 0.94 19.11 -8.86
CA GLU A 260 0.03 18.23 -9.56
C GLU A 260 -0.46 17.08 -8.68
N TRP A 261 0.45 16.40 -7.96
CA TRP A 261 0.09 15.37 -7.00
C TRP A 261 -0.71 15.92 -5.82
N LEU A 262 -0.35 17.10 -5.29
CA LEU A 262 -1.15 17.77 -4.27
C LEU A 262 -2.56 18.10 -4.77
N SER A 263 -2.70 18.54 -6.02
CA SER A 263 -4.01 18.86 -6.60
C SER A 263 -4.92 17.63 -6.71
N LEU A 264 -4.34 16.44 -6.94
CA LEU A 264 -5.06 15.17 -6.91
C LEU A 264 -5.51 14.82 -5.49
N LEU A 265 -4.60 14.90 -4.51
CA LEU A 265 -4.85 14.53 -3.12
C LEU A 265 -5.81 15.50 -2.39
N LEU A 266 -5.83 16.77 -2.82
CA LEU A 266 -6.81 17.77 -2.34
C LEU A 266 -8.24 17.43 -2.79
N GLY A 267 -8.42 16.69 -3.88
CA GLY A 267 -9.72 16.34 -4.44
C GLY A 267 -10.68 17.54 -4.51
N PRO A 268 -11.88 17.47 -3.89
CA PRO A 268 -12.86 18.56 -3.93
C PRO A 268 -12.43 19.81 -3.16
N MET A 269 -11.51 19.71 -2.19
CA MET A 269 -11.00 20.86 -1.44
C MET A 269 -10.12 21.78 -2.30
N ARG A 270 -9.71 21.34 -3.50
CA ARG A 270 -9.04 22.19 -4.50
C ARG A 270 -9.81 23.47 -4.83
N ARG A 271 -11.14 23.48 -4.65
CA ARG A 271 -11.99 24.65 -4.90
C ARG A 271 -11.72 25.81 -3.94
N TRP A 272 -11.09 25.55 -2.79
CA TRP A 272 -10.86 26.55 -1.75
C TRP A 272 -9.37 26.93 -1.70
N SER A 273 -8.97 27.94 -2.48
CA SER A 273 -7.59 28.44 -2.46
C SER A 273 -7.38 29.46 -1.35
N VAL A 274 -6.87 29.00 -0.20
CA VAL A 274 -6.40 29.89 0.88
C VAL A 274 -4.90 30.13 0.68
N ARG A 275 -4.50 31.39 0.52
CA ARG A 275 -3.09 31.79 0.31
C ARG A 275 -2.63 32.75 1.41
N LEU A 276 -1.47 32.47 2.00
CA LEU A 276 -0.71 33.42 2.83
C LEU A 276 0.57 33.78 2.07
N GLY A 277 0.55 34.89 1.34
CA GLY A 277 1.65 35.28 0.45
C GLY A 277 1.91 34.22 -0.63
N PRO A 278 3.15 33.74 -0.84
CA PRO A 278 3.46 32.70 -1.82
C PRO A 278 3.06 31.27 -1.38
N LEU A 279 2.64 31.09 -0.11
CA LEU A 279 2.32 29.80 0.46
C LEU A 279 0.83 29.48 0.33
N GLU A 280 0.52 28.33 -0.25
CA GLU A 280 -0.85 27.79 -0.29
C GLU A 280 -1.13 26.99 1.00
N LEU A 281 -2.14 27.43 1.76
CA LEU A 281 -2.56 26.80 3.02
C LEU A 281 -3.56 25.65 2.82
N ALA A 282 -4.20 25.56 1.65
CA ALA A 282 -5.21 24.55 1.36
C ALA A 282 -4.71 23.10 1.59
N PRO A 283 -3.47 22.73 1.22
CA PRO A 283 -2.91 21.40 1.55
C PRO A 283 -2.80 21.14 3.05
N ALA A 284 -2.46 22.16 3.85
CA ALA A 284 -2.34 22.01 5.31
C ALA A 284 -3.70 21.83 5.98
N LEU A 285 -4.71 22.57 5.54
CA LEU A 285 -6.09 22.39 5.99
C LEU A 285 -6.63 21.01 5.61
N ALA A 286 -6.40 20.58 4.37
CA ALA A 286 -6.81 19.25 3.91
C ALA A 286 -6.12 18.13 4.69
N LEU A 287 -4.84 18.29 4.99
CA LEU A 287 -4.09 17.36 5.84
C LEU A 287 -4.73 17.23 7.22
N LEU A 288 -5.10 18.36 7.87
CA LEU A 288 -5.77 18.35 9.17
C LEU A 288 -7.10 17.59 9.11
N VAL A 289 -7.92 17.84 8.08
CA VAL A 289 -9.20 17.16 7.88
C VAL A 289 -9.02 15.66 7.66
N LEU A 290 -8.04 15.25 6.84
CA LEU A 290 -7.75 13.84 6.58
C LEU A 290 -7.28 13.11 7.83
N LEU A 291 -6.37 13.73 8.61
CA LEU A 291 -5.88 13.15 9.87
C LEU A 291 -7.01 13.05 10.91
N LEU A 292 -7.84 14.08 11.04
CA LEU A 292 -9.00 14.05 11.94
C LEU A 292 -9.98 12.95 11.54
N ALA A 293 -10.32 12.86 10.24
CA ALA A 293 -11.19 11.81 9.71
C ALA A 293 -10.61 10.42 9.97
N GLN A 294 -9.30 10.24 9.77
CA GLN A 294 -8.60 8.98 10.05
C GLN A 294 -8.75 8.59 11.52
N VAL A 295 -8.49 9.51 12.46
CA VAL A 295 -8.58 9.24 13.91
C VAL A 295 -10.01 8.89 14.31
N LEU A 296 -11.00 9.66 13.85
CA LEU A 296 -12.41 9.42 14.17
C LEU A 296 -12.91 8.08 13.61
N LEU A 297 -12.61 7.79 12.34
CA LEU A 297 -13.02 6.54 11.70
C LEU A 297 -12.32 5.32 12.32
N GLN A 298 -11.03 5.40 12.64
CA GLN A 298 -10.33 4.33 13.35
C GLN A 298 -10.92 4.08 14.73
N GLY A 299 -11.26 5.14 15.48
CA GLY A 299 -11.89 5.02 16.79
C GLY A 299 -13.23 4.30 16.73
N LEU A 300 -14.10 4.70 15.80
CA LEU A 300 -15.42 4.08 15.60
C LEU A 300 -15.31 2.62 15.15
N LEU A 301 -14.39 2.32 14.22
CA LEU A 301 -14.15 0.95 13.77
C LEU A 301 -13.58 0.07 14.89
N LEU A 302 -12.72 0.62 15.75
CA LEU A 302 -12.15 -0.13 16.86
C LEU A 302 -13.22 -0.44 17.92
N GLU A 303 -14.05 0.55 18.27
CA GLU A 303 -15.14 0.36 19.23
C GLU A 303 -16.15 -0.69 18.74
N THR A 304 -16.51 -0.64 17.46
CA THR A 304 -17.38 -1.66 16.85
C THR A 304 -16.72 -3.03 16.82
N TYR A 305 -15.43 -3.12 16.51
CA TYR A 305 -14.68 -4.37 16.52
C TYR A 305 -14.61 -5.02 17.91
N LEU A 306 -14.39 -4.22 18.96
CA LEU A 306 -14.29 -4.68 20.35
C LEU A 306 -15.64 -5.04 20.98
N ARG A 307 -16.75 -4.48 20.48
CA ARG A 307 -18.11 -4.82 20.93
C ARG A 307 -18.67 -6.09 20.32
N LEU A 308 -18.02 -6.64 19.28
CA LEU A 308 -18.41 -7.93 18.74
C LEU A 308 -18.03 -9.04 19.72
N PRO A 309 -18.95 -9.97 20.02
CA PRO A 309 -18.69 -11.07 20.94
C PRO A 309 -17.67 -12.08 20.40
#